data_AF-B3U220-F1
#
_entry.id   AF-B3U220-F1
#
_cell.length_a   1.000
_cell.length_b   1.000
_cell.length_c   1.000
_cell.angle_alpha   90.00
_cell.angle_beta   90.00
_cell.angle_gamma   90.00
#
_symmetry.space_group_name_H-M   'P 1'
#
loop_
_entity.id
_entity.type
_entity.pdbx_description
1 polymer ?
#
loop_
_entity_poly.entity_id
_entity_poly.type
_entity_poly.pdbx_seq_one_letter_code
_entity_poly.pdbx_strand_id
1 'polypeptide(L)' 'TAIKFISKVAGRLIIVREANRFHCFKDGR' A
#
# COMPACT_ATOMS: atom_id res chain seq x y z
N THR A 1 -3.24 4.50 7.39
CA THR A 1 -3.36 5.33 6.17
C THR A 1 -4.35 4.69 5.22
N ALA A 2 -5.10 5.48 4.46
CA ALA A 2 -6.13 4.98 3.53
C ALA A 2 -5.62 3.88 2.60
N ILE A 3 -4.38 3.99 2.12
CA ILE A 3 -3.73 3.03 1.20
C ILE A 3 -3.69 1.59 1.77
N LYS A 4 -3.55 1.41 3.08
CA LYS A 4 -3.65 0.09 3.72
C LYS A 4 -5.03 -0.52 3.48
N PHE A 5 -6.08 0.20 3.83
CA PHE A 5 -7.45 -0.27 3.63
C PHE A 5 -7.77 -0.54 2.15
N ILE A 6 -7.24 0.29 1.24
CA ILE A 6 -7.37 0.09 -0.20
C ILE A 6 -6.65 -1.21 -0.64
N SER A 7 -5.44 -1.48 -0.15
CA SER A 7 -4.73 -2.73 -0.42
C SER A 7 -5.55 -3.95 0.03
N LYS A 8 -6.17 -3.88 1.21
CA LYS A 8 -7.02 -4.95 1.76
C LYS A 8 -8.31 -5.17 0.96
N VAL A 9 -9.02 -4.10 0.61
CA VAL A 9 -10.29 -4.18 -0.16
C VAL A 9 -10.05 -4.60 -1.60
N ALA A 10 -9.00 -4.10 -2.23
CA ALA A 10 -8.68 -4.45 -3.62
C ALA A 10 -8.03 -5.83 -3.75
N GLY A 11 -7.56 -6.44 -2.66
CA GLY A 11 -6.81 -7.70 -2.67
C GLY A 11 -5.52 -7.60 -3.49
N ARG A 12 -4.89 -6.42 -3.52
CA ARG A 12 -3.72 -6.12 -4.35
C ARG A 12 -2.55 -5.60 -3.53
N LEU A 13 -1.34 -5.94 -3.98
CA LEU A 13 -0.11 -5.31 -3.53
C LEU A 13 -0.06 -3.89 -4.11
N ILE A 14 0.08 -2.90 -3.23
CA ILE A 14 0.23 -1.49 -3.61
C ILE A 14 1.63 -1.04 -3.22
N ILE A 15 2.41 -0.57 -4.19
CA ILE A 15 3.74 -0.02 -3.95
C ILE A 15 3.67 1.47 -4.24
N VAL A 16 3.96 2.28 -3.23
CA VAL A 16 3.97 3.75 -3.34
C VAL A 16 5.42 4.22 -3.25
N ARG A 17 5.81 5.10 -4.17
CA ARG A 17 7.10 5.77 -4.13
C ARG A 17 6.94 7.16 -3.54
N GLU A 18 7.64 7.39 -2.44
CA GLU A 18 7.95 8.72 -1.90
C GLU A 18 9.37 9.11 -2.36
N ALA A 19 9.71 10.40 -2.30
CA ALA A 19 10.95 11.01 -2.78
C ALA A 19 12.18 10.06 -2.79
N ASN A 20 12.52 9.47 -1.63
CA ASN A 20 13.64 8.53 -1.48
C ASN A 20 13.27 7.15 -0.91
N ARG A 21 11.98 6.81 -0.79
CA ARG A 21 11.56 5.55 -0.16
C ARG A 21 10.38 4.91 -0.86
N PHE A 22 10.37 3.58 -0.89
CA PHE A 22 9.20 2.80 -1.28
C PHE A 22 8.45 2.33 -0.05
N HIS A 23 7.12 2.47 -0.10
CA HIS A 23 6.19 1.92 0.87
C HIS A 23 5.42 0.79 0.20
N CYS A 24 5.59 -0.42 0.71
CA CYS A 24 4.86 -1.59 0.23
C CYS A 24 3.69 -1.87 1.16
N PHE A 25 2.49 -1.92 0.60
CA PHE A 25 1.26 -2.22 1.30
C PHE A 25 0.65 -3.51 0.75
N LYS A 26 0.45 -4.48 1.64
CA LYS A 26 -0.10 -5.80 1.30
C LYS A 26 -1.12 -6.21 2.37
N ASP A 27 -2.29 -6.65 1.95
CA ASP A 27 -3.36 -7.15 2.83
C ASP A 27 -3.76 -6.18 3.96
N GLY A 28 -3.58 -4.87 3.74
CA GLY A 28 -3.85 -3.86 4.75
C GLY A 28 -2.74 -3.56 5.74
N ARG A 29 -1.51 -4.02 5.48
CA ARG A 29 -0.33 -3.70 6.28
C ARG A 29 0.53 -2.62 5.66
#